data_AF-A0AAW9J8Q1-F1
#
_entry.id   AF-A0AAW9J8Q1-F1
#
_cell.length_a   1.000
_cell.length_b   1.000
_cell.length_c   1.000
_cell.angle_alpha   90.00
_cell.angle_beta   90.00
_cell.angle_gamma   90.00
#
_symmetry.space_group_name_H-M   'P 1'
#
loop_
_entity.id
_entity.type
_entity.pdbx_description
1 polymer ?
#
loop_
_entity_poly.entity_id
_entity_poly.type
_entity_poly.pdbx_seq_one_letter_code
_entity_poly.pdbx_strand_id
1 'polypeptide(L)' 'NILKDSLDKVNEKQVEADNITNDFISGKNVDVHQMMLGMEEAKMSLQLAIQVRNKVVEAVQELTRMQL' A
#
# COMPACT_ATOMS: atom_id res chain seq x y z
N ASN A 1 7.52 2.00 14.97
CA ASN A 1 8.51 2.70 14.11
C ASN A 1 7.69 3.29 12.98
N ILE A 2 7.48 4.60 12.90
CA ILE A 2 6.40 5.22 12.09
C ILE A 2 6.35 4.72 10.64
N LEU A 3 7.50 4.55 9.98
CA LEU A 3 7.58 4.03 8.61
C LEU A 3 7.15 2.56 8.49
N LYS A 4 7.61 1.72 9.43
CA LYS A 4 7.20 0.31 9.50
C LYS A 4 5.70 0.21 9.77
N ASP A 5 5.22 0.96 10.76
CA ASP A 5 3.79 0.96 11.14
C ASP A 5 2.91 1.45 9.97
N SER A 6 3.43 2.33 9.11
CA SER A 6 2.74 2.80 7.89
C SER A 6 2.76 1.75 6.77
N LEU A 7 3.86 1.04 6.58
CA LEU A 7 3.95 -0.06 5.61
C LEU A 7 3.05 -1.24 6.01
N ASP A 8 3.00 -1.56 7.31
CA ASP A 8 2.13 -2.61 7.85
C ASP A 8 0.65 -2.26 7.57
N LYS A 9 0.24 -0.99 7.75
CA LYS A 9 -1.11 -0.52 7.39
C LYS A 9 -1.41 -0.62 5.89
N VAL A 10 -0.44 -0.33 5.02
CA VAL A 10 -0.61 -0.49 3.57
C VAL A 10 -0.82 -1.97 3.23
N ASN A 11 -0.06 -2.87 3.87
CA ASN A 11 -0.21 -4.30 3.69
C ASN A 11 -1.57 -4.81 4.20
N GLU A 12 -2.03 -4.35 5.36
CA GLU A 12 -3.36 -4.67 5.89
C GLU A 12 -4.47 -4.29 4.91
N LYS A 13 -4.43 -3.06 4.36
CA LYS A 13 -5.42 -2.60 3.36
C LYS A 13 -5.38 -3.42 2.07
N GLN A 14 -4.19 -3.85 1.64
CA GLN A 14 -4.04 -4.71 0.47
C GLN A 14 -4.70 -6.08 0.70
N VAL A 15 -4.42 -6.71 1.85
CA VAL A 15 -5.00 -8.01 2.22
C VAL A 15 -6.52 -7.93 2.40
N GLU A 16 -7.01 -6.84 2.99
CA GLU A 16 -8.45 -6.58 3.12
C GLU A 16 -9.14 -6.47 1.75
N ALA A 17 -8.55 -5.71 0.82
CA ALA A 17 -9.06 -5.59 -0.55
C ALA A 17 -9.09 -6.94 -1.29
N ASP A 18 -8.06 -7.77 -1.12
CA ASP A 18 -8.00 -9.11 -1.70
C ASP A 18 -9.10 -10.04 -1.12
N ASN A 19 -9.34 -9.95 0.20
CA ASN A 19 -10.39 -10.72 0.85
C ASN A 19 -11.80 -10.32 0.38
N ILE A 20 -12.07 -9.01 0.28
CA ILE A 20 -13.35 -8.50 -0.23
C ILE A 20 -13.57 -8.93 -1.68
N THR A 21 -12.51 -8.91 -2.50
CA THR A 21 -12.55 -9.39 -3.89
C THR A 21 -12.89 -10.87 -3.96
N ASN A 22 -12.25 -11.70 -3.13
CA ASN A 22 -12.55 -13.13 -3.05
C ASN A 22 -13.99 -13.40 -2.59
N ASP A 23 -14.46 -12.62 -1.61
CA ASP A 23 -15.84 -12.72 -1.12
C ASP A 23 -16.85 -12.39 -2.22
N PHE A 24 -16.59 -11.35 -3.01
CA PHE A 24 -17.42 -11.02 -4.18
C PHE A 24 -17.44 -12.13 -5.23
N ILE A 25 -16.28 -12.66 -5.61
CA ILE A 25 -16.17 -13.75 -6.59
C ILE A 25 -16.86 -15.03 -6.09
N SER A 26 -16.84 -15.28 -4.77
CA SER A 26 -17.51 -16.41 -4.15
C SER A 26 -19.04 -16.29 -4.09
N GLY A 27 -19.60 -15.17 -4.56
CA GLY A 27 -21.05 -14.92 -4.59
C GLY A 27 -21.62 -14.45 -3.25
N LYS A 28 -20.77 -14.03 -2.30
CA LYS A 28 -21.25 -13.33 -1.10
C LYS A 28 -21.83 -11.97 -1.52
N ASN A 29 -22.82 -11.51 -0.75
CA ASN A 29 -23.44 -10.22 -0.99
C ASN A 29 -22.49 -9.10 -0.53
N VAL A 30 -21.62 -8.66 -1.44
CA VAL A 30 -20.65 -7.58 -1.24
C VAL A 30 -21.12 -6.34 -2.00
N ASP A 31 -21.11 -5.20 -1.34
CA ASP A 31 -21.36 -3.92 -2.01
C ASP A 31 -20.17 -3.62 -2.94
N VAL A 32 -20.42 -3.75 -4.25
CA VAL A 32 -19.41 -3.54 -5.30
C VAL A 32 -18.85 -2.12 -5.28
N HIS A 33 -19.66 -1.13 -4.91
CA HIS A 33 -19.22 0.25 -4.85
C HIS A 33 -18.25 0.47 -3.69
N GLN A 34 -18.55 -0.05 -2.50
CA GLN A 34 -17.63 0.02 -1.37
C GLN A 34 -16.34 -0.77 -1.61
N MET A 35 -16.44 -1.95 -2.23
CA MET A 35 -15.26 -2.73 -2.62
C MET A 35 -14.36 -1.91 -3.56
N MET A 36 -14.92 -1.34 -4.63
CA MET A 36 -14.11 -0.55 -5.58
C MET A 36 -13.46 0.66 -4.93
N LEU A 37 -14.14 1.33 -4.00
CA LEU A 37 -13.56 2.44 -3.23
C LEU A 37 -12.38 1.97 -2.36
N GLY A 38 -12.55 0.86 -1.63
CA GLY A 38 -11.48 0.28 -0.82
C GLY A 38 -10.27 -0.14 -1.65
N MET A 39 -10.50 -0.74 -2.83
CA MET A 39 -9.43 -1.10 -3.76
C MET A 39 -8.65 0.11 -4.28
N GLU A 40 -9.34 1.20 -4.64
CA GLU A 40 -8.66 2.41 -5.12
C GLU A 40 -7.86 3.09 -3.98
N GLU A 41 -8.40 3.10 -2.76
CA GLU A 41 -7.68 3.61 -1.59
C GLU A 41 -6.42 2.80 -1.27
N ALA A 42 -6.51 1.46 -1.33
CA ALA A 42 -5.38 0.56 -1.14
C ALA A 42 -4.29 0.81 -2.18
N LYS A 43 -4.68 0.93 -3.45
CA LYS A 43 -3.79 1.22 -4.58
C LYS A 43 -3.09 2.58 -4.42
N MET A 44 -3.81 3.64 -4.07
CA MET A 44 -3.23 4.96 -3.81
C MET A 44 -2.22 4.91 -2.64
N SER A 45 -2.58 4.21 -1.57
CA SER A 45 -1.73 4.04 -0.39
C SER A 45 -0.42 3.30 -0.73
N LEU A 46 -0.50 2.26 -1.57
CA LEU A 46 0.66 1.53 -2.08
C LEU A 46 1.55 2.41 -2.97
N GLN A 47 0.96 3.21 -3.87
CA GLN A 47 1.72 4.13 -4.70
C GLN A 47 2.51 5.15 -3.87
N LEU A 48 1.89 5.69 -2.81
CA LEU A 48 2.56 6.58 -1.87
C LEU A 48 3.73 5.86 -1.15
N ALA A 49 3.52 4.63 -0.69
CA ALA A 49 4.56 3.85 -0.04
C ALA A 49 5.78 3.62 -0.95
N ILE A 50 5.55 3.36 -2.25
CA ILE A 50 6.63 3.22 -3.25
C ILE A 50 7.39 4.53 -3.41
N GLN A 51 6.70 5.67 -3.48
CA GLN A 51 7.35 6.98 -3.59
C GLN A 51 8.24 7.28 -2.38
N VAL A 52 7.74 7.00 -1.17
CA VAL A 52 8.52 7.15 0.07
C VAL A 52 9.74 6.22 0.05
N ARG A 53 9.57 4.94 -0.31
CA ARG A 53 10.67 3.98 -0.45
C ARG A 53 11.74 4.51 -1.41
N ASN A 54 11.35 5.02 -2.57
CA ASN A 54 12.29 5.55 -3.56
C ASN A 54 13.05 6.76 -3.01
N LYS A 55 12.38 7.68 -2.31
CA LYS A 55 13.05 8.83 -1.68
C LYS A 55 14.02 8.45 -0.57
N VAL A 56 13.70 7.44 0.23
CA VAL A 56 14.64 6.90 1.22
C VAL A 56 15.88 6.31 0.53
N VAL A 57 15.70 5.54 -0.55
CA VAL A 57 16.81 4.96 -1.31
C VAL A 57 17.68 6.06 -1.94
N GLU A 58 17.07 7.07 -2.57
CA GLU A 58 17.79 8.21 -3.15
C GLU A 58 18.59 8.97 -2.09
N ALA A 59 18.01 9.22 -0.91
CA ALA A 59 18.69 9.91 0.19
C ALA A 59 19.91 9.11 0.68
N VAL A 60 19.79 7.79 0.81
CA VAL A 60 20.92 6.92 1.19
C VAL A 60 22.02 6.93 0.13
N GLN A 61 21.65 6.89 -1.15
CA GLN A 61 22.61 6.98 -2.25
C GLN A 61 23.35 8.32 -2.27
N GLU A 62 22.65 9.43 -1.97
CA GLU A 62 23.26 10.76 -1.89
C GLU A 62 24.26 10.87 -0.74
N LEU A 63 23.91 10.37 0.45
CA LEU A 63 24.82 10.32 1.59
C LEU A 63 26.09 9.52 1.28
N THR A 64 25.96 8.42 0.52
CA THR A 64 27.10 7.60 0.11
C THR A 64 28.02 8.33 -0.87
N ARG A 65 27.46 9.16 -1.77
CA ARG A 65 28.24 9.98 -2.71
C ARG A 65 29.02 11.10 -2.02
N MET A 66 28.46 11.71 -0.98
CA MET A 66 29.13 12.78 -0.22
C MET A 66 30.31 12.29 0.63
N GLN A 67 30.36 11.00 0.96
CA GLN A 67 31.41 10.40 1.80
C GLN A 67 32.62 9.86 1.02
N LEU A 68 32.53 9.83 -0.32
CA LEU A 68 33.63 9.45 -1.23
C LEU A 68 34.47 10.66 -1.66
#